data_AF-A0A8X6F8N5-F1
#
_entry.id   AF-A0A8X6F8N5-F1
#
_cell.length_a   1.000
_cell.length_b   1.000
_cell.length_c   1.000
_cell.angle_alpha   90.00
_cell.angle_beta   90.00
_cell.angle_gamma   90.00
#
_symmetry.space_group_name_H-M   'P 1'
#
loop_
_entity.id
_entity.type
_entity.pdbx_description
1 polymer ?
#
loop_
_entity_poly.entity_id
_entity_poly.type
_entity_poly.pdbx_seq_one_letter_code
_entity_poly.pdbx_strand_id
1 'polypeptide(L)'
;MVLDTSSLAYAAAIYCRQKHNAKIKVQLLVSKTKVAPVKQVSIPRLELCGAHLLTKLFNSVLCTLKHYTFDVFAWTDSKIVLSWLSSHPRKWKTFVANRTSEIM
;
A
#
# COMPACT_ATOMS: atom_id res chain seq x y z
N MET A 1 8.06 0.36 -1.85
CA MET A 1 7.03 0.61 -0.83
C MET A 1 6.53 -0.72 -0.32
N VAL A 2 6.24 -0.82 0.97
CA VAL A 2 5.87 -2.08 1.64
C VAL A 2 4.64 -1.85 2.50
N LEU A 3 3.77 -2.84 2.55
CA LEU A 3 2.68 -2.94 3.52
C LEU A 3 2.85 -4.21 4.34
N ASP A 4 2.38 -4.18 5.57
CA ASP A 4 2.35 -5.35 6.45
C ASP A 4 1.03 -5.37 7.23
N THR A 5 0.54 -6.54 7.58
CA THR A 5 -0.78 -6.73 8.18
C THR A 5 -0.81 -7.89 9.15
N SER A 6 -1.48 -7.67 10.28
CA SER A 6 -1.83 -8.68 11.27
C SER A 6 -3.31 -8.60 11.62
N SER A 7 -3.78 -9.49 12.50
CA SER A 7 -5.13 -9.42 13.07
C SER A 7 -5.36 -8.18 13.94
N LEU A 8 -4.30 -7.52 14.41
CA LEU A 8 -4.39 -6.38 15.34
C LEU A 8 -4.23 -5.03 14.66
N ALA A 9 -3.45 -4.96 13.58
CA ALA A 9 -3.13 -3.72 12.89
C ALA A 9 -2.61 -3.98 11.47
N TYR A 10 -2.67 -2.94 10.64
CA TYR A 10 -2.04 -2.90 9.33
C TYR A 10 -1.20 -1.62 9.21
N ALA A 11 -0.08 -1.73 8.50
CA ALA A 11 0.90 -0.67 8.36
C ALA A 11 1.35 -0.52 6.90
N ALA A 12 1.80 0.69 6.57
CA ALA A 12 2.38 1.03 5.29
C ALA A 12 3.67 1.84 5.51
N ALA A 13 4.70 1.54 4.71
CA ALA A 13 5.99 2.20 4.76
C ALA A 13 6.51 2.52 3.35
N ILE A 14 6.98 3.76 3.19
CA ILE A 14 7.56 4.26 1.95
C ILE A 14 9.05 4.50 2.20
N TYR A 15 9.87 3.83 1.40
CA TYR A 15 11.31 3.97 1.43
C TYR A 15 11.76 4.72 0.17
N CYS A 16 12.70 5.65 0.34
CA CYS A 16 13.44 6.23 -0.77
C CYS A 16 14.71 5.41 -0.98
N ARG A 17 14.92 4.98 -2.23
CA ARG A 17 16.13 4.29 -2.66
C ARG A 17 16.89 5.18 -3.63
N GLN A 18 18.11 5.54 -3.28
CA GLN A 18 19.01 6.30 -4.14
C GLN A 18 20.20 5.43 -4.53
N LYS A 19 20.54 5.44 -5.81
CA LYS A 19 21.79 4.86 -6.33
C LYS A 19 22.73 6.01 -6.68
N HIS A 20 23.92 6.02 -6.07
CA HIS A 20 24.98 6.95 -6.42
C HIS A 20 26.25 6.15 -6.70
N ASN A 21 26.72 6.17 -7.95
CA ASN A 21 27.77 5.28 -8.46
C ASN A 21 27.43 3.80 -8.18
N ALA A 22 28.29 3.11 -7.42
CA ALA A 22 28.11 1.73 -6.98
C ALA A 22 27.42 1.59 -5.61
N LYS A 23 27.09 2.69 -4.92
CA LYS A 23 26.47 2.66 -3.58
C LYS A 23 24.97 2.83 -3.67
N ILE A 24 24.24 1.92 -3.02
CA ILE A 24 22.79 2.01 -2.85
C ILE A 24 22.53 2.45 -1.42
N LYS A 25 21.77 3.53 -1.26
CA LYS A 25 21.27 4.01 0.03
C LYS A 25 19.76 3.86 0.04
N VAL A 26 19.22 3.25 1.10
CA VAL A 26 17.78 3.12 1.32
C VAL A 26 17.46 3.80 2.65
N GLN A 27 16.45 4.67 2.65
CA GLN A 27 16.00 5.38 3.85
C GLN A 27 14.48 5.29 3.96
N LEU A 28 13.97 5.10 5.18
CA LEU A 28 12.55 5.23 5.45
C LEU A 28 12.16 6.71 5.31
N LEU A 29 11.24 7.01 4.40
CA LEU A 29 10.76 8.37 4.17
C LEU A 29 9.57 8.67 5.08
N VAL A 30 8.59 7.78 5.09
CA VAL A 30 7.38 7.90 5.92
C VAL A 30 6.78 6.53 6.18
N SER A 31 6.17 6.36 7.34
CA SER A 31 5.35 5.19 7.67
C SER A 31 4.04 5.62 8.33
N LYS A 32 3.04 4.76 8.23
CA LYS A 32 1.74 4.94 8.89
C LYS A 32 1.15 3.60 9.29
N THR A 33 0.66 3.52 10.51
CA THR A 33 0.01 2.33 11.06
C THR A 33 -1.43 2.66 11.44
N LYS A 34 -2.33 1.69 11.30
CA LYS A 34 -3.71 1.76 11.77
C LYS A 34 -4.09 0.48 12.52
N VAL A 35 -4.79 0.65 13.63
CA VAL A 35 -5.37 -0.47 14.38
C VAL A 35 -6.47 -1.13 13.53
N ALA A 36 -6.56 -2.45 13.60
CA ALA A 36 -7.61 -3.21 12.93
C ALA A 36 -8.99 -2.80 13.49
N PRO A 37 -10.05 -2.78 12.66
CA PRO A 37 -11.39 -2.48 13.15
C PRO A 37 -11.83 -3.45 14.24
N VAL A 38 -12.61 -2.95 15.21
CA VAL A 38 -13.17 -3.78 16.30
C VAL A 38 -14.05 -4.91 15.75
N LYS A 39 -14.78 -4.64 14.65
CA LYS A 39 -15.50 -5.69 13.93
C LYS A 39 -14.49 -6.60 13.24
N GLN A 40 -14.62 -7.91 13.44
CA GLN A 40 -13.72 -8.89 12.86
C GLN A 40 -13.70 -8.79 11.33
N VAL A 41 -12.52 -8.56 10.78
CA VAL A 41 -12.25 -8.51 9.34
C VAL A 41 -11.24 -9.60 9.02
N SER A 42 -11.43 -10.29 7.88
CA SER A 42 -10.48 -11.31 7.45
C SER A 42 -9.11 -10.71 7.11
N ILE A 43 -8.04 -11.48 7.30
CA ILE A 43 -6.67 -11.06 6.97
C ILE A 43 -6.56 -10.49 5.54
N PRO A 44 -7.12 -11.13 4.48
CA PRO A 44 -7.03 -10.57 3.13
C PRO A 44 -7.68 -9.20 2.97
N ARG A 45 -8.77 -8.94 3.69
CA ARG A 45 -9.42 -7.62 3.67
C ARG A 45 -8.62 -6.58 4.44
N LEU A 46 -7.90 -6.98 5.49
CA LEU A 46 -6.96 -6.11 6.21
C LEU A 46 -5.75 -5.79 5.33
N GLU A 47 -5.21 -6.76 4.59
CA GLU A 47 -4.13 -6.55 3.63
C GLU A 47 -4.55 -5.56 2.54
N LEU A 48 -5.79 -5.68 2.03
CA LEU A 48 -6.37 -4.70 1.10
C LEU A 48 -6.52 -3.32 1.75
N CYS A 49 -6.83 -3.24 3.05
CA CYS A 49 -6.82 -1.97 3.78
C CYS A 49 -5.39 -1.41 3.92
N GLY A 50 -4.39 -2.27 4.09
CA GLY A 50 -2.97 -1.90 4.05
C GLY A 50 -2.57 -1.32 2.70
N ALA A 51 -2.99 -1.95 1.59
CA ALA A 51 -2.73 -1.46 0.24
C ALA A 51 -3.36 -0.09 0.01
N HIS A 52 -4.62 0.07 0.42
CA HIS A 52 -5.32 1.35 0.35
C HIS A 52 -4.65 2.44 1.23
N LEU A 53 -4.20 2.08 2.44
CA LEU A 53 -3.45 2.98 3.31
C LEU A 53 -2.14 3.43 2.65
N LEU A 54 -1.43 2.50 2.01
CA LEU A 54 -0.19 2.77 1.29
C LEU A 54 -0.42 3.72 0.12
N THR A 55 -1.46 3.52 -0.69
CA THR A 55 -1.82 4.45 -1.79
C THR A 55 -2.09 5.86 -1.27
N LYS A 56 -2.86 5.98 -0.18
CA LYS A 56 -3.12 7.30 0.43
C LYS A 56 -1.86 7.97 0.95
N LEU A 57 -0.99 7.20 1.60
CA LEU A 57 0.30 7.71 2.08
C LEU A 57 1.18 8.15 0.91
N PHE A 58 1.21 7.37 -0.16
CA PHE A 58 2.01 7.66 -1.35
C PHE A 58 1.52 8.91 -2.08
N ASN A 59 0.21 9.09 -2.24
CA ASN A 59 -0.35 10.31 -2.83
C ASN A 59 0.03 11.57 -2.02
N SER A 60 0.06 11.47 -0.68
CA SER A 60 0.54 12.57 0.17
C SER A 60 2.02 12.89 -0.06
N VAL A 61 2.85 11.86 -0.25
CA VAL A 61 4.27 12.03 -0.57
C VAL A 61 4.45 12.66 -1.95
N LEU A 62 3.71 12.19 -2.96
CA LEU A 62 3.76 12.74 -4.32
C LEU A 62 3.37 14.22 -4.35
N CYS A 63 2.32 14.63 -3.64
CA CYS A 63 1.95 16.04 -3.53
C CYS A 63 3.08 16.90 -2.93
N THR A 64 3.84 16.34 -1.98
CA THR A 64 4.97 17.02 -1.33
C THR A 64 6.19 17.08 -2.25
N LEU A 65 6.44 16.02 -3.03
CA LEU A 65 7.61 15.87 -3.90
C LEU A 65 7.29 16.10 -5.38
N LYS A 66 6.23 16.86 -5.69
CA LYS A 66 5.67 17.05 -7.05
C LYS A 66 6.64 17.54 -8.13
N HIS A 67 7.80 18.08 -7.74
CA HIS A 67 8.83 18.59 -8.66
C HIS A 67 9.90 17.55 -9.01
N TYR A 68 9.82 16.35 -8.45
CA TYR A 68 10.78 15.29 -8.66
C TYR A 68 10.13 14.10 -9.38
N THR A 69 10.90 13.46 -10.24
CA THR A 69 10.52 12.21 -10.91
C THR A 69 11.12 11.03 -10.17
N PHE A 70 10.31 9.99 -9.90
CA PHE A 70 10.73 8.80 -9.19
C PHE A 70 10.24 7.55 -9.89
N ASP A 71 11.06 6.50 -9.89
CA ASP A 71 10.58 5.16 -10.16
C ASP A 71 9.82 4.64 -8.94
N VAL A 72 8.61 4.15 -9.16
CA VAL A 72 7.68 3.75 -8.11
C VAL A 72 7.52 2.23 -8.12
N PHE A 73 7.86 1.61 -7.00
CA PHE A 73 7.68 0.19 -6.78
C PHE A 73 6.90 -0.04 -5.48
N ALA A 74 5.82 -0.82 -5.54
CA ALA A 74 5.05 -1.26 -4.39
C ALA A 74 4.95 -2.79 -4.39
N TRP A 75 5.15 -3.40 -3.22
CA TRP A 75 5.15 -4.85 -3.06
C TRP A 75 4.15 -5.29 -2.00
N THR A 76 3.51 -6.42 -2.26
CA THR A 76 2.71 -7.19 -1.30
C THR A 76 2.94 -8.68 -1.58
N ASP A 77 3.01 -9.48 -0.52
CA ASP A 77 3.09 -10.94 -0.57
C ASP A 77 1.70 -11.60 -0.65
N SER A 78 0.63 -10.83 -0.49
CA SER A 78 -0.74 -11.31 -0.59
C SER A 78 -1.16 -11.57 -2.04
N LYS A 79 -1.09 -12.84 -2.43
CA LYS A 79 -1.61 -13.31 -3.73
C LYS A 79 -3.09 -12.96 -3.93
N ILE A 80 -3.88 -12.93 -2.85
CA ILE A 80 -5.31 -12.59 -2.91
C ILE A 80 -5.49 -11.11 -3.25
N VAL A 81 -4.75 -10.22 -2.59
CA VAL A 81 -4.80 -8.78 -2.90
C VAL A 81 -4.34 -8.53 -4.33
N LEU A 82 -3.26 -9.17 -4.78
CA LEU A 82 -2.79 -9.09 -6.17
C LEU A 82 -3.87 -9.54 -7.17
N SER A 83 -4.58 -10.64 -6.88
CA SER A 83 -5.69 -11.11 -7.72
C SER A 83 -6.87 -10.15 -7.76
N TRP A 84 -7.19 -9.50 -6.63
CA TRP A 84 -8.25 -8.49 -6.59
C TRP A 84 -7.90 -7.23 -7.37
N LEU A 85 -6.64 -6.78 -7.27
CA LEU A 85 -6.14 -5.60 -7.98
C LEU A 85 -5.98 -5.83 -9.49
N SER A 86 -5.66 -7.05 -9.93
CA SER A 86 -5.51 -7.39 -11.35
C SER A 86 -6.85 -7.60 -12.07
N SER A 87 -7.96 -7.66 -11.34
CA SER A 87 -9.29 -7.93 -11.88
C SER A 87 -10.19 -6.70 -11.82
N HIS A 88 -11.13 -6.59 -12.77
CA HIS A 88 -12.06 -5.47 -12.81
C HIS A 88 -12.94 -5.40 -11.54
N PRO A 89 -13.06 -4.23 -10.86
CA PRO A 89 -13.73 -4.10 -9.56
C PRO A 89 -15.17 -4.62 -9.51
N ARG A 90 -15.91 -4.57 -10.64
CA ARG A 90 -17.31 -5.05 -10.74
C ARG A 90 -17.48 -6.54 -10.44
N LYS A 91 -16.40 -7.33 -10.48
CA LYS A 91 -16.42 -8.75 -10.12
C LYS A 91 -16.51 -8.99 -8.61
N TRP A 92 -16.22 -7.98 -7.80
CA TRP A 92 -16.06 -8.13 -6.36
C TRP A 92 -17.24 -7.60 -5.55
N LYS A 93 -17.41 -8.15 -4.34
CA LYS A 93 -18.33 -7.58 -3.35
C LYS A 93 -17.92 -6.14 -3.03
N THR A 94 -18.90 -5.31 -2.71
CA THR A 94 -18.78 -3.85 -2.53
C THR A 94 -17.56 -3.40 -1.72
N PHE A 95 -17.23 -4.10 -0.61
CA PHE A 95 -16.05 -3.77 0.21
C PHE A 95 -14.73 -3.79 -0.57
N VAL A 96 -14.54 -4.84 -1.37
CA VAL A 96 -13.31 -5.06 -2.16
C VAL A 96 -13.35 -4.16 -3.37
N ALA A 97 -14.48 -4.11 -4.09
CA ALA A 97 -14.66 -3.28 -5.28
C ALA A 97 -14.36 -1.79 -5.03
N ASN A 98 -14.90 -1.22 -3.94
CA ASN A 98 -14.68 0.19 -3.62
C ASN A 98 -13.20 0.49 -3.35
N ARG A 99 -12.52 -0.39 -2.60
CA ARG A 99 -11.10 -0.21 -2.26
C ARG A 99 -10.18 -0.42 -3.45
N THR A 100 -10.43 -1.43 -4.28
CA THR A 100 -9.62 -1.64 -5.49
C THR A 100 -9.80 -0.49 -6.48
N SER A 101 -10.98 0.12 -6.55
CA SER A 101 -11.24 1.32 -7.34
C SER A 101 -10.60 2.60 -6.79
N GLU A 102 -10.30 2.68 -5.48
CA GLU A 102 -9.55 3.80 -4.89
C GLU A 102 -8.02 3.62 -5.05
N ILE A 103 -7.56 2.38 -5.31
CA ILE A 103 -6.13 2.06 -5.46
C ILE A 103 -5.66 2.23 -6.91
N MET A 104 -6.51 1.89 -7.88
CA MET A 104 -6.27 2.03 -9.32
C MET A 104 -6.71 3.39 -9.83
#